data_AF-U2FJN2-F1
#
_entry.id   AF-U2FJN2-F1
#
_cell.length_a   1.000
_cell.length_b   1.000
_cell.length_c   1.000
_cell.angle_alpha   90.00
_cell.angle_beta   90.00
_cell.angle_gamma   90.00
#
_symmetry.space_group_name_H-M   'P 1'
#
loop_
_entity.id
_entity.type
_entity.pdbx_description
1 polymer ?
#
loop_
_entity_poly.entity_id
_entity_poly.type
_entity_poly.pdbx_seq_one_letter_code
_entity_poly.pdbx_strand_id
1 'polypeptide(L)'
;MGHCILITKKKKTKMKGLINLKRRKRKMAYYNPNPNELIVDGRILNDNMEEYGLDTDWIYGELRKKNIDNIKDVSYGQIQSNGELNITVRKKERNHEEDNALIEHLRSKYK
;
A
#
# COMPACT_ATOMS: atom_id res chain seq x y z
N MET A 1 -38.71 64.27 -26.18
CA MET A 1 -39.31 62.92 -26.32
C MET A 1 -38.26 61.95 -25.78
N GLY A 2 -38.29 61.55 -24.50
CA GLY A 2 -39.16 60.51 -23.95
C GLY A 2 -38.65 59.14 -24.44
N HIS A 3 -38.17 58.18 -23.65
CA HIS A 3 -38.47 57.81 -22.28
C HIS A 3 -37.30 57.06 -21.63
N CYS A 4 -37.18 57.26 -20.32
CA CYS A 4 -36.48 56.44 -19.35
C CYS A 4 -37.15 55.06 -19.23
N ILE A 5 -36.39 53.99 -18.96
CA ILE A 5 -36.76 52.95 -17.98
C ILE A 5 -35.45 52.39 -17.40
N LEU A 6 -35.28 52.69 -16.12
CA LEU A 6 -34.41 52.00 -15.19
C LEU A 6 -34.98 50.61 -14.89
N ILE A 7 -34.18 49.56 -15.02
CA ILE A 7 -34.37 48.31 -14.27
C ILE A 7 -33.01 47.84 -13.70
N THR A 8 -32.70 48.44 -12.55
CA THR A 8 -32.26 47.81 -11.29
C THR A 8 -31.40 46.52 -11.30
N LYS A 9 -30.16 46.71 -10.82
CA LYS A 9 -29.32 45.86 -9.94
C LYS A 9 -29.45 44.31 -9.98
N LYS A 10 -28.32 43.65 -10.30
CA LYS A 10 -27.67 42.68 -9.39
C LYS A 10 -26.20 42.46 -9.74
N LYS A 11 -25.31 42.88 -8.83
CA LYS A 11 -23.88 42.55 -8.85
C LYS A 11 -23.71 41.03 -8.77
N LYS A 12 -22.89 40.44 -9.66
CA LYS A 12 -22.18 39.19 -9.39
C LYS A 12 -20.77 39.31 -9.94
N THR A 13 -19.85 39.71 -9.08
CA THR A 13 -18.40 39.51 -9.23
C THR A 13 -18.14 38.04 -9.55
N LYS A 14 -17.68 37.74 -10.77
CA LYS A 14 -17.05 36.45 -11.07
C LYS A 14 -15.54 36.67 -11.09
N MET A 15 -14.95 36.52 -9.92
CA MET A 15 -13.52 36.32 -9.74
C MET A 15 -13.12 35.08 -10.55
N LYS A 16 -12.60 35.27 -11.76
CA LYS A 16 -11.97 34.21 -12.54
C LYS A 16 -10.49 34.20 -12.18
N GLY A 17 -10.19 33.65 -11.00
CA GLY A 17 -8.84 33.22 -10.68
C GLY A 17 -8.42 32.17 -11.71
N LEU A 18 -7.50 32.52 -12.60
CA LEU A 18 -6.82 31.57 -13.49
C LEU A 18 -5.84 30.76 -12.66
N ILE A 19 -6.35 29.83 -11.86
CA ILE A 19 -5.57 28.82 -11.16
C ILE A 19 -5.12 27.77 -12.19
N ASN A 20 -3.95 28.03 -12.78
CA ASN A 20 -2.96 27.09 -13.29
C ASN A 20 -3.46 25.64 -13.56
N LEU A 21 -4.21 25.45 -14.65
CA LEU A 21 -4.65 24.15 -15.16
C LEU A 21 -3.58 23.50 -16.06
N LYS A 22 -2.31 23.55 -15.65
CA LYS A 22 -1.24 22.78 -16.29
C LYS A 22 -0.65 21.82 -15.25
N ARG A 23 -0.84 20.51 -15.48
CA ARG A 23 -0.22 19.37 -14.75
C ARG A 23 -1.02 18.66 -13.64
N ARG A 24 -2.34 18.50 -13.75
CA ARG A 24 -2.96 17.30 -13.16
C ARG A 24 -3.02 16.21 -14.22
N LYS A 25 -1.87 15.53 -14.41
CA LYS A 25 -1.88 14.18 -15.00
C LYS A 25 -2.93 13.42 -14.20
N ARG A 26 -4.00 12.97 -14.85
CA ARG A 26 -4.99 12.09 -14.25
C ARG A 26 -4.21 10.88 -13.75
N LYS A 27 -3.89 10.81 -12.45
CA LYS A 27 -3.54 9.56 -11.80
C LYS A 27 -4.81 8.72 -11.97
N MET A 28 -4.84 7.90 -13.02
CA MET A 28 -5.67 6.70 -13.04
C MET A 28 -5.03 5.80 -11.97
N ALA A 29 -5.27 6.17 -10.70
CA ALA A 29 -4.79 5.44 -9.55
C ALA A 29 -5.42 4.06 -9.66
N TYR A 30 -4.58 3.05 -9.61
CA TYR A 30 -4.99 1.67 -9.50
C TYR A 30 -6.07 1.61 -8.41
N TYR A 31 -7.32 1.29 -8.78
CA TYR A 31 -8.41 1.21 -7.82
C TYR A 31 -8.11 0.00 -6.93
N ASN A 32 -7.45 0.26 -5.81
CA ASN A 32 -7.29 -0.74 -4.77
C ASN A 32 -8.51 -0.65 -3.86
N PRO A 33 -9.37 -1.66 -3.78
CA PRO A 33 -10.57 -1.61 -2.94
C PRO A 33 -10.24 -1.52 -1.44
N ASN A 34 -9.01 -1.88 -1.04
CA ASN A 34 -8.59 -1.92 0.35
C ASN A 34 -7.40 -0.96 0.61
N PRO A 35 -7.64 0.28 1.09
CA PRO A 35 -6.55 1.22 1.41
C PRO A 35 -5.67 0.69 2.55
N ASN A 36 -6.23 -0.12 3.45
CA ASN A 36 -5.51 -0.67 4.61
C ASN A 36 -4.39 -1.66 4.24
N GLU A 37 -4.33 -2.13 2.98
CA GLU A 37 -3.31 -3.07 2.52
C GLU A 37 -2.02 -2.33 2.16
N LEU A 38 -0.90 -2.67 2.82
CA LEU A 38 0.38 -2.01 2.57
C LEU A 38 1.37 -2.92 1.84
N ILE A 39 1.27 -4.24 2.02
CA ILE A 39 2.16 -5.22 1.39
C ILE A 39 1.33 -6.36 0.80
N VAL A 40 1.54 -6.67 -0.48
CA VAL A 40 0.90 -7.81 -1.16
C VAL A 40 1.96 -8.58 -1.96
N ASP A 41 2.07 -9.88 -1.70
CA ASP A 41 3.01 -10.79 -2.36
C ASP A 41 4.49 -10.36 -2.31
N GLY A 42 4.86 -9.64 -1.25
CA GLY A 42 6.20 -9.09 -1.05
C GLY A 42 6.46 -7.80 -1.82
N ARG A 43 5.40 -7.14 -2.31
CA ARG A 43 5.45 -5.81 -2.94
C ARG A 43 4.78 -4.79 -2.04
N ILE A 44 5.37 -3.61 -1.94
CA ILE A 44 4.81 -2.49 -1.17
C ILE A 44 3.83 -1.73 -2.05
N LEU A 45 2.67 -1.38 -1.51
CA LEU A 45 1.66 -0.56 -2.15
C LEU A 45 1.85 0.91 -1.76
N ASN A 46 2.75 1.59 -2.45
CA ASN A 46 3.08 3.00 -2.17
C ASN A 46 1.88 3.94 -2.24
N ASP A 47 0.90 3.68 -3.12
CA ASP A 47 -0.32 4.49 -3.22
C ASP A 47 -1.12 4.48 -1.91
N ASN A 48 -1.24 3.31 -1.27
CA ASN A 48 -1.93 3.17 0.01
C ASN A 48 -1.12 3.81 1.14
N MET A 49 0.22 3.72 1.11
CA MET A 49 1.07 4.37 2.11
C MET A 49 0.98 5.91 2.06
N GLU A 50 0.85 6.50 0.87
CA GLU A 50 0.65 7.95 0.68
C GLU A 50 -0.65 8.42 1.38
N GLU A 51 -1.68 7.58 1.43
CA GLU A 51 -2.95 7.86 2.12
C GLU A 51 -2.81 7.92 3.65
N TYR A 52 -1.94 7.06 4.22
CA TYR A 52 -1.65 7.06 5.66
C TYR A 52 -0.47 7.95 6.05
N GLY A 53 0.21 8.59 5.08
CA GLY A 53 1.42 9.37 5.33
C GLY A 53 2.58 8.53 5.88
N LEU A 54 2.66 7.26 5.47
CA LEU A 54 3.69 6.32 5.92
C LEU A 54 4.84 6.26 4.92
N ASP A 55 6.06 6.12 5.44
CA ASP A 55 7.26 5.94 4.64
C ASP A 55 7.64 4.47 4.51
N THR A 56 8.36 4.15 3.43
CA THR A 56 8.88 2.80 3.19
C THR A 56 9.78 2.33 4.34
N ASP A 57 10.51 3.26 4.96
CA ASP A 57 11.36 3.01 6.12
C ASP A 57 10.56 2.50 7.34
N TRP A 58 9.36 3.04 7.55
CA TRP A 58 8.46 2.57 8.60
C TRP A 58 8.09 1.10 8.42
N ILE A 59 7.79 0.66 7.19
CA ILE A 59 7.53 -0.75 6.89
C ILE A 59 8.75 -1.62 7.22
N TYR A 60 9.95 -1.20 6.83
CA TYR A 60 11.16 -1.95 7.17
C TYR A 60 11.43 -1.99 8.67
N GLY A 61 11.10 -0.92 9.41
CA GLY A 61 11.13 -0.90 10.86
C GLY A 61 10.19 -1.93 11.49
N GLU A 62 8.94 -1.98 11.02
CA GLU A 62 7.94 -2.95 11.48
C GLU A 62 8.32 -4.40 11.14
N LEU A 63 8.91 -4.63 9.96
CA LEU A 63 9.42 -5.94 9.56
C LEU A 63 10.55 -6.42 10.49
N ARG A 64 11.49 -5.52 10.82
CA ARG A 64 12.58 -5.84 11.76
C ARG A 64 12.07 -6.16 13.17
N LYS A 65 11.05 -5.46 13.67
CA LYS A 65 10.41 -5.78 14.96
C LYS A 65 9.86 -7.21 15.00
N LYS A 66 9.47 -7.76 13.85
CA LYS A 66 8.96 -9.13 13.71
C LYS A 66 10.03 -10.15 13.29
N ASN A 67 11.32 -9.79 13.30
CA ASN A 67 12.43 -10.62 12.82
C ASN A 67 12.26 -11.08 11.36
N ILE A 68 11.74 -10.19 10.49
CA ILE A 68 11.61 -10.44 9.06
C ILE A 68 12.62 -9.56 8.33
N ASP A 69 13.69 -10.15 7.82
CA ASP A 69 14.73 -9.42 7.09
C ASP A 69 14.35 -9.14 5.63
N ASN A 70 13.54 -10.02 5.04
CA ASN A 70 13.24 -9.97 3.62
C ASN A 70 11.75 -9.76 3.37
N ILE A 71 11.42 -8.65 2.70
CA ILE A 71 10.04 -8.35 2.33
C ILE A 71 9.45 -9.39 1.37
N LYS A 72 10.29 -10.11 0.61
CA LYS A 72 9.84 -11.20 -0.28
C LYS A 72 9.24 -12.38 0.48
N ASP A 73 9.65 -12.56 1.74
CA ASP A 73 9.10 -13.59 2.62
C ASP A 73 7.75 -13.16 3.21
N VAL A 74 7.30 -11.92 2.98
CA VAL A 74 5.98 -11.43 3.37
C VAL A 74 4.96 -11.77 2.29
N SER A 75 3.88 -12.45 2.66
CA SER A 75 2.75 -12.70 1.77
C SER A 75 1.79 -11.52 1.76
N TYR A 76 1.50 -10.97 2.95
CA TYR A 76 0.48 -9.96 3.11
C TYR A 76 0.77 -9.07 4.32
N GLY A 77 0.52 -7.78 4.20
CA GLY A 77 0.69 -6.79 5.27
C GLY A 77 -0.41 -5.75 5.24
N GLN A 78 -1.11 -5.56 6.36
CA GLN A 78 -2.19 -4.59 6.50
C GLN A 78 -2.01 -3.73 7.75
N ILE A 79 -2.39 -2.46 7.67
CA ILE A 79 -2.48 -1.59 8.83
C ILE A 79 -3.83 -1.80 9.54
N GLN A 80 -3.79 -1.90 10.87
CA GLN A 80 -4.97 -1.99 11.71
C GLN A 80 -5.38 -0.59 12.23
N SER A 81 -6.60 -0.46 12.74
CA SER A 81 -7.12 0.82 13.27
C SER A 81 -6.33 1.38 14.46
N ASN A 82 -5.55 0.55 15.14
CA ASN A 82 -4.60 0.94 16.21
C ASN A 82 -3.27 1.50 15.66
N GLY A 83 -3.06 1.49 14.34
CA GLY A 83 -1.81 1.91 13.70
C GLY A 83 -0.72 0.85 13.66
N GLU A 84 -1.00 -0.40 14.05
CA GLU A 84 -0.04 -1.50 14.01
C GLU A 84 -0.03 -2.20 12.64
N LEU A 85 1.15 -2.62 12.18
CA LEU A 85 1.31 -3.43 10.97
C LEU A 85 1.13 -4.91 11.29
N ASN A 86 0.04 -5.50 10.79
CA ASN A 86 -0.13 -6.95 10.82
C ASN A 86 0.54 -7.55 9.57
N ILE A 87 1.44 -8.51 9.76
CA ILE A 87 2.26 -9.11 8.69
C ILE A 87 2.08 -10.62 8.71
N THR A 88 1.76 -11.18 7.56
CA THR A 88 1.71 -12.62 7.31
C THR A 88 2.91 -13.01 6.47
N VAL A 89 3.76 -13.89 6.99
CA VAL A 89 4.93 -14.44 6.28
C VAL A 89 4.55 -15.70 5.50
N ARG A 90 5.18 -15.89 4.35
CA ARG A 90 5.13 -17.14 3.59
C ARG A 90 5.88 -18.21 4.37
N LYS A 91 5.22 -19.32 4.68
CA LYS A 91 5.91 -20.53 5.15
C LYS A 91 6.82 -21.00 4.01
N LYS A 92 8.13 -20.96 4.22
CA LYS A 92 9.04 -21.80 3.44
C LYS A 92 8.75 -23.24 3.87
N GLU A 93 8.25 -24.06 2.97
CA GLU A 93 8.27 -25.51 3.17
C GLU A 93 9.73 -25.87 3.45
N ARG A 94 10.02 -26.31 4.68
CA ARG A 94 11.33 -26.87 4.97
C ARG A 94 11.40 -28.15 4.16
N ASN A 95 12.17 -28.14 3.08
CA ASN A 95 12.46 -29.33 2.31
C ASN A 95 13.07 -30.36 3.26
N HIS A 96 12.28 -31.38 3.64
CA HIS A 96 12.71 -32.52 4.44
C HIS A 96 13.63 -33.46 3.62
N GLU A 97 14.53 -32.91 2.79
CA GLU A 97 15.46 -33.69 1.98
C GLU A 97 16.61 -34.24 2.84
N GLU A 98 17.03 -33.50 3.87
CA GLU A 98 18.10 -33.94 4.78
C GLU A 98 17.67 -35.12 5.67
N ASP A 99 16.39 -35.21 6.02
CA ASP A 99 15.86 -36.31 6.83
C ASP A 99 15.81 -37.63 6.03
N ASN A 100 15.60 -37.55 4.72
CA ASN A 100 15.51 -38.75 3.87
C ASN A 100 16.87 -39.47 3.74
N ALA A 101 17.97 -38.73 3.68
CA ALA A 101 19.32 -39.31 3.62
C ALA A 101 19.71 -40.02 4.93
N LEU A 102 19.31 -39.46 6.08
CA LEU A 102 19.51 -40.08 7.39
C LEU A 102 18.64 -41.33 7.55
N ILE A 103 17.39 -41.29 7.11
CA ILE A 103 16.46 -42.43 7.15
C ILE A 103 16.97 -43.57 6.25
N GLU A 104 17.50 -43.28 5.07
CA GLU A 104 18.05 -44.28 4.17
C GLU A 104 19.34 -44.90 4.73
N HIS A 105 20.23 -44.08 5.32
CA HIS A 105 21.43 -44.57 6.00
C HIS A 105 21.07 -45.51 7.17
N LEU A 106 20.07 -45.15 8.00
CA LEU A 106 19.60 -45.99 9.10
C LEU A 106 18.95 -47.29 8.61
N ARG A 107 18.16 -47.24 7.53
CA ARG A 107 17.58 -48.45 6.91
C ARG A 107 18.65 -49.39 6.37
N SER A 108 19.76 -48.87 5.83
CA SER A 108 20.88 -49.72 5.37
C SER A 108 21.70 -50.29 6.51
N LYS A 109 21.78 -49.60 7.66
CA LYS A 109 22.61 -50.02 8.80
C LYS A 109 21.98 -51.14 9.64
N TYR A 110 20.65 -51.22 9.65
CA TYR A 110 19.88 -52.18 10.47
C TYR A 110 19.09 -53.20 9.63
N LYS A 111 19.43 -53.34 8.34
CA LYS A 111 18.95 -54.40 7.45
C LYS A 111 20.03 -55.45 7.28
#